data_AF-A0AAW0MDN4-F1
#
_entry.id   AF-A0AAW0MDN4-F1
#
_cell.length_a   1.000
_cell.length_b   1.000
_cell.length_c   1.000
_cell.angle_alpha   90.00
_cell.angle_beta   90.00
_cell.angle_gamma   90.00
#
_symmetry.space_group_name_H-M   'P 1'
#
loop_
_entity.id
_entity.type
_entity.pdbx_description
1 polymer ?
#
loop_
_entity_poly.entity_id
_entity_poly.type
_entity_poly.pdbx_seq_one_letter_code
_entity_poly.pdbx_strand_id
1 'polypeptide(L)'
;MFTYECILVSSPPAEDLWMCFGHLGQDRGRAVNRSPPGCEMDLLTEEEAGQTCVATFSPYKGQIQTLTLTEPVEGRYVNVFLPGTNKYLTLCEVEVYGSKRDVNVALGGEATQIDTYEIGAASNAIDGKRDSVFYHHSCSHTLTSTDPWWRLDMKQSHTITSITVTNRKDCCAERLDGAQIRVGNSLENNGNDNPLVATVSHIAAGRSQSFMFPSAVEGRYVNIYLPGTDKYLTLCEVEVYGLKGEVATAAPEDTEDERPS
;
A
#
# COMPACT_ATOMS: atom_id res chain seq x y z
N MET A 1 4.98 22.83 -20.09
CA MET A 1 4.46 24.14 -20.50
C MET A 1 3.07 23.90 -21.08
N PHE A 2 2.04 23.99 -20.24
CA PHE A 2 0.65 24.16 -20.66
C PHE A 2 0.06 25.16 -19.68
N THR A 3 -0.36 26.31 -20.22
CA THR A 3 -1.06 27.38 -19.53
C THR A 3 -2.55 27.10 -19.55
N TYR A 4 -3.18 27.11 -18.38
CA TYR A 4 -4.63 27.24 -18.26
C TYR A 4 -4.91 28.49 -17.43
N GLU A 5 -5.46 29.52 -18.09
CA GLU A 5 -6.12 30.64 -17.43
C GLU A 5 -7.57 30.24 -17.16
N CYS A 6 -8.09 30.55 -15.98
CA CYS A 6 -9.54 30.62 -15.77
C CYS A 6 -9.90 31.89 -14.99
N ILE A 7 -10.78 32.66 -15.63
CA ILE A 7 -11.38 33.93 -15.24
C ILE A 7 -12.63 33.63 -14.41
N LEU A 8 -12.96 34.44 -13.39
CA LEU A 8 -14.38 34.64 -12.99
C LEU A 8 -14.63 36.01 -12.31
N VAL A 9 -15.19 36.89 -13.16
CA VAL A 9 -16.38 37.77 -13.09
C VAL A 9 -16.80 38.40 -11.75
N SER A 10 -16.96 39.73 -11.80
CA SER A 10 -17.50 40.65 -10.80
C SER A 10 -19.05 40.61 -10.76
N SER A 11 -19.70 40.95 -9.64
CA SER A 11 -20.32 42.28 -9.44
C SER A 11 -21.11 42.32 -8.12
N PRO A 12 -21.16 43.46 -7.40
CA PRO A 12 -22.10 43.72 -6.29
C PRO A 12 -23.48 44.20 -6.83
N PRO A 13 -24.49 44.45 -5.97
CA PRO A 13 -24.60 45.79 -5.37
C PRO A 13 -24.90 45.79 -3.86
N ALA A 14 -24.71 46.97 -3.28
CA ALA A 14 -25.01 47.38 -1.92
C ALA A 14 -26.49 47.16 -1.52
N GLU A 15 -26.77 47.00 -0.22
CA GLU A 15 -27.73 47.81 0.56
C GLU A 15 -27.44 47.65 2.07
N ASP A 16 -27.82 48.69 2.82
CA ASP A 16 -27.48 49.00 4.20
C ASP A 16 -28.21 48.18 5.30
N LEU A 17 -27.78 48.43 6.55
CA LEU A 17 -28.57 48.59 7.80
C LEU A 17 -28.62 47.43 8.86
N TRP A 18 -27.84 47.66 9.93
CA TRP A 18 -27.91 47.38 11.39
C TRP A 18 -28.69 46.20 12.03
N MET A 19 -28.06 45.55 13.04
CA MET A 19 -28.39 45.72 14.47
C MET A 19 -27.38 45.03 15.44
N CYS A 20 -27.04 45.75 16.53
CA CYS A 20 -26.16 45.40 17.67
C CYS A 20 -26.91 44.57 18.76
N PHE A 21 -26.40 44.10 19.91
CA PHE A 21 -25.20 44.27 20.77
C PHE A 21 -25.11 43.03 21.72
N GLY A 22 -23.92 42.71 22.23
CA GLY A 22 -23.74 41.87 23.43
C GLY A 22 -22.28 41.86 23.90
N HIS A 23 -22.03 42.47 25.06
CA HIS A 23 -20.72 42.87 25.57
C HIS A 23 -20.23 41.98 26.74
N LEU A 24 -18.91 42.08 27.02
CA LEU A 24 -18.14 41.59 28.20
C LEU A 24 -17.62 40.13 28.11
N GLY A 25 -16.35 39.81 28.35
CA GLY A 25 -15.30 40.59 29.02
C GLY A 25 -13.88 40.10 28.76
N GLN A 26 -12.95 40.94 29.22
CA GLN A 26 -11.50 40.80 29.25
C GLN A 26 -11.03 39.58 30.05
N ASP A 27 -9.96 38.91 29.62
CA ASP A 27 -8.69 39.04 30.36
C ASP A 27 -7.45 38.56 29.59
N ARG A 28 -6.35 39.25 29.89
CA ARG A 28 -5.02 39.06 29.30
C ARG A 28 -4.28 37.93 30.03
N GLY A 29 -3.81 36.95 29.27
CA GLY A 29 -2.74 36.03 29.68
C GLY A 29 -1.65 36.00 28.61
N ARG A 30 -0.49 36.57 28.91
CA ARG A 30 0.69 36.58 28.03
C ARG A 30 1.52 35.33 28.32
N ALA A 31 1.52 34.35 27.42
CA ALA A 31 2.56 33.33 27.33
C ALA A 31 3.31 33.55 26.01
N VAL A 32 4.54 34.04 26.10
CA VAL A 32 5.47 34.02 24.97
C VAL A 32 6.28 32.75 25.13
N ASN A 33 6.03 31.77 24.28
CA ASN A 33 7.01 30.74 23.97
C ASN A 33 7.13 30.67 22.46
N ARG A 34 8.32 30.99 21.95
CA ARG A 34 8.62 31.04 20.52
C ARG A 34 8.82 29.61 20.01
N SER A 35 7.99 29.18 19.06
CA SER A 35 8.18 28.00 18.22
C SER A 35 7.95 28.39 16.75
N PRO A 36 8.68 27.82 15.78
CA PRO A 36 8.56 28.17 14.35
C PRO A 36 7.24 27.66 13.75
N PRO A 37 6.77 28.21 12.61
CA PRO A 37 5.46 27.89 12.04
C PRO A 37 5.46 26.58 11.24
N GLY A 38 4.54 25.66 11.55
CA GLY A 38 4.21 24.49 10.73
C GLY A 38 3.85 23.25 11.58
N CYS A 39 2.56 22.93 11.64
CA CYS A 39 1.91 21.82 12.38
C CYS A 39 1.97 21.89 13.91
N GLU A 40 0.84 22.24 14.52
CA GLU A 40 0.57 22.02 15.95
C GLU A 40 -0.29 20.74 16.06
N MET A 41 0.18 19.76 16.83
CA MET A 41 -0.56 18.53 17.13
C MET A 41 -1.57 18.82 18.24
N ASP A 42 -2.79 19.17 17.88
CA ASP A 42 -3.89 19.18 18.83
C ASP A 42 -4.37 17.74 19.07
N LEU A 43 -4.14 17.25 20.29
CA LEU A 43 -4.73 16.02 20.83
C LEU A 43 -6.24 16.24 20.99
N LEU A 44 -7.00 16.02 19.91
CA LEU A 44 -8.44 15.83 20.02
C LEU A 44 -8.70 14.42 20.55
N THR A 45 -9.60 14.35 21.53
CA THR A 45 -9.97 13.20 22.35
C THR A 45 -10.21 11.91 21.54
N GLU A 46 -9.75 10.80 22.11
CA GLU A 46 -9.82 9.42 21.65
C GLU A 46 -11.10 9.06 20.86
N GLU A 47 -10.99 8.91 19.54
CA GLU A 47 -11.47 7.69 18.83
C GLU A 47 -10.94 7.52 17.40
N GLU A 48 -10.52 8.57 16.68
CA GLU A 48 -9.88 8.43 15.36
C GLU A 48 -8.82 9.52 15.15
N ALA A 49 -7.58 9.27 15.58
CA ALA A 49 -6.48 10.20 15.37
C ALA A 49 -6.08 10.25 13.88
N GLY A 50 -6.81 11.04 13.08
CA GLY A 50 -6.37 11.46 11.76
C GLY A 50 -5.22 12.47 11.87
N GLN A 51 -4.23 12.39 10.98
CA GLN A 51 -3.17 13.39 10.92
C GLN A 51 -3.74 14.71 10.38
N THR A 52 -3.72 15.76 11.20
CA THR A 52 -4.25 17.08 10.84
C THR A 52 -3.11 18.01 10.43
N CYS A 53 -3.24 18.63 9.27
CA CYS A 53 -2.30 19.65 8.79
C CYS A 53 -2.98 21.01 8.79
N VAL A 54 -2.39 21.99 9.48
CA VAL A 54 -2.93 23.35 9.56
C VAL A 54 -2.15 24.26 8.62
N ALA A 55 -2.87 24.95 7.73
CA ALA A 55 -2.30 25.93 6.82
C ALA A 55 -3.04 27.27 6.90
N THR A 56 -2.28 28.35 6.80
CA THR A 56 -2.81 29.71 6.66
C THR A 56 -2.80 30.11 5.20
N PHE A 57 -3.99 30.35 4.64
CA PHE A 57 -4.17 30.81 3.28
C PHE A 57 -4.12 32.35 3.22
N SER A 58 -3.34 32.90 2.28
CA SER A 58 -3.29 34.34 2.03
C SER A 58 -4.51 34.83 1.25
N PRO A 59 -4.95 36.08 1.46
CA PRO A 59 -6.24 36.59 0.97
C PRO A 59 -6.28 36.95 -0.53
N TYR A 60 -5.26 36.62 -1.32
CA TYR A 60 -5.19 37.03 -2.72
C TYR A 60 -5.99 36.06 -3.61
N LYS A 61 -7.01 36.61 -4.28
CA LYS A 61 -7.91 35.88 -5.18
C LYS A 61 -7.10 35.14 -6.26
N GLY A 62 -7.32 33.84 -6.39
CA GLY A 62 -6.80 33.01 -7.50
C GLY A 62 -5.39 32.46 -7.32
N GLN A 63 -4.77 32.58 -6.14
CA GLN A 63 -3.47 31.97 -5.89
C GLN A 63 -3.59 30.48 -5.58
N ILE A 64 -2.73 29.66 -6.20
CA ILE A 64 -2.53 28.25 -5.82
C ILE A 64 -1.58 28.21 -4.64
N GLN A 65 -1.96 27.53 -3.56
CA GLN A 65 -1.09 27.26 -2.41
C GLN A 65 -0.81 25.76 -2.32
N THR A 66 0.46 25.39 -2.39
CA THR A 66 0.90 24.01 -2.21
C THR A 66 1.39 23.81 -0.77
N LEU A 67 0.87 22.80 -0.10
CA LEU A 67 1.31 22.38 1.23
C LEU A 67 2.19 21.14 1.08
N THR A 68 3.46 21.27 1.41
CA THR A 68 4.40 20.14 1.43
C THR A 68 4.48 19.60 2.84
N LEU A 69 4.14 18.33 3.01
CA LEU A 69 4.20 17.63 4.28
C LEU A 69 5.64 17.13 4.48
N THR A 70 6.21 17.41 5.65
CA THR A 70 7.58 16.99 5.99
C THR A 70 7.66 15.52 6.35
N GLU A 71 6.56 14.96 6.87
CA GLU A 71 6.41 13.55 7.18
C GLU A 71 5.36 12.93 6.23
N PRO A 72 5.56 11.68 5.77
CA PRO A 72 4.57 10.99 4.97
C PRO A 72 3.26 10.84 5.74
N VAL A 73 2.16 11.28 5.13
CA VAL A 73 0.81 11.12 5.67
C VAL A 73 0.11 9.99 4.94
N GLU A 74 -0.35 9.00 5.70
CA GLU A 74 -1.14 7.89 5.17
C GLU A 74 -2.62 8.13 5.41
N GLY A 75 -3.42 8.09 4.34
CA GLY A 75 -4.85 8.32 4.45
C GLY A 75 -5.59 7.82 3.21
N ARG A 76 -6.82 7.34 3.42
CA ARG A 76 -7.76 7.03 2.33
C ARG A 76 -8.60 8.24 1.94
N TYR A 77 -8.82 9.17 2.87
CA TYR A 77 -9.67 10.34 2.70
C TYR A 77 -8.89 11.60 3.06
N VAL A 78 -9.13 12.67 2.31
CA VAL A 78 -8.62 14.01 2.62
C VAL A 78 -9.82 14.90 2.89
N ASN A 79 -9.91 15.42 4.12
CA ASN A 79 -10.97 16.34 4.53
C ASN A 79 -10.42 17.76 4.60
N VAL A 80 -11.06 18.70 3.89
CA VAL A 80 -10.73 20.13 4.00
C VAL A 80 -11.76 20.79 4.91
N PHE A 81 -11.30 21.30 6.05
CA PHE A 81 -12.15 21.89 7.07
C PHE A 81 -11.79 23.36 7.32
N LEU A 82 -12.82 24.22 7.38
CA LEU A 82 -12.67 25.65 7.69
C LEU A 82 -13.22 25.95 9.09
N PRO A 83 -12.37 26.10 10.13
CA PRO A 83 -12.83 26.30 11.49
C PRO A 83 -13.44 27.70 11.70
N GLY A 84 -14.54 27.77 12.45
CA GLY A 84 -15.19 29.00 12.92
C GLY A 84 -16.65 29.15 12.47
N THR A 85 -17.35 30.13 13.05
CA THR A 85 -18.76 30.45 12.71
C THR A 85 -18.85 31.52 11.62
N ASN A 86 -19.95 31.52 10.85
CA ASN A 86 -20.21 32.49 9.77
C ASN A 86 -19.10 32.56 8.71
N LYS A 87 -18.53 31.41 8.34
CA LYS A 87 -17.54 31.29 7.27
C LYS A 87 -18.09 30.47 6.12
N TYR A 88 -17.54 30.70 4.93
CA TYR A 88 -17.87 29.97 3.71
C TYR A 88 -16.59 29.33 3.17
N LEU A 89 -16.59 28.01 3.02
CA LEU A 89 -15.51 27.27 2.38
C LEU A 89 -15.80 27.18 0.89
N THR A 90 -15.00 27.86 0.08
CA THR A 90 -15.05 27.78 -1.38
C THR A 90 -13.69 27.31 -1.87
N LEU A 91 -13.68 26.19 -2.61
CA LEU A 91 -12.48 25.60 -3.19
C LEU A 91 -12.70 25.51 -4.70
N CYS A 92 -11.76 26.05 -5.48
CA CYS A 92 -11.82 25.93 -6.93
C CYS A 92 -11.28 24.58 -7.42
N GLU A 93 -10.18 24.12 -6.81
CA GLU A 93 -9.50 22.87 -7.13
C GLU A 93 -8.75 22.39 -5.88
N VAL A 94 -8.64 21.06 -5.70
CA VAL A 94 -7.82 20.44 -4.65
C VAL A 94 -7.02 19.30 -5.27
N GLU A 95 -5.71 19.49 -5.40
CA GLU A 95 -4.79 18.47 -5.89
C GLU A 95 -4.07 17.80 -4.71
N VAL A 96 -4.15 16.47 -4.62
CA VAL A 96 -3.47 15.67 -3.60
C VAL A 96 -2.35 14.88 -4.26
N TYR A 97 -1.12 15.09 -3.79
CA TYR A 97 0.06 14.43 -4.30
C TYR A 97 0.57 13.40 -3.30
N GLY A 98 0.84 12.18 -3.76
CA GLY A 98 1.39 11.12 -2.96
C GLY A 98 1.82 9.93 -3.82
N SER A 99 2.55 9.00 -3.22
CA SER A 99 2.83 7.70 -3.81
C SER A 99 1.93 6.65 -3.18
N LYS A 100 1.51 5.67 -3.99
CA LYS A 100 0.88 4.47 -3.45
C LYS A 100 1.92 3.71 -2.60
N ARG A 101 1.51 3.29 -1.41
CA ARG A 101 2.35 2.45 -0.54
C ARG A 101 2.38 1.03 -1.09
N ASP A 102 3.58 0.52 -1.32
CA ASP A 102 3.79 -0.91 -1.54
C ASP A 102 3.53 -1.65 -0.22
N VAL A 103 2.60 -2.59 -0.26
CA VAL A 103 2.23 -3.43 0.89
C VAL A 103 2.60 -4.86 0.61
N ASN A 104 2.97 -5.62 1.67
CA ASN A 104 3.17 -7.06 1.54
C ASN A 104 1.80 -7.73 1.35
N VAL A 105 1.41 -7.98 0.10
CA VAL A 105 0.13 -8.60 -0.25
C VAL A 105 0.08 -10.09 0.06
N ALA A 106 1.23 -10.72 0.35
CA ALA A 106 1.29 -12.14 0.67
C ALA A 106 0.57 -12.50 1.97
N LEU A 107 0.52 -11.59 2.94
CA LEU A 107 -0.12 -11.79 4.25
C LEU A 107 -1.63 -12.03 4.17
N GLY A 108 -2.28 -11.57 3.09
CA GLY A 108 -3.71 -11.80 2.83
C GLY A 108 -3.98 -12.98 1.90
N GLY A 109 -2.93 -13.65 1.42
CA GLY A 109 -3.02 -14.74 0.46
C GLY A 109 -3.16 -16.11 1.12
N GLU A 110 -3.12 -17.14 0.29
CA GLU A 110 -3.07 -18.54 0.72
C GLU A 110 -1.92 -19.26 0.04
N ALA A 111 -1.07 -19.89 0.83
CA ALA A 111 0.08 -20.63 0.35
C ALA A 111 -0.22 -22.13 0.26
N THR A 112 0.26 -22.75 -0.82
CA THR A 112 0.20 -24.19 -1.07
C THR A 112 1.54 -24.65 -1.60
N GLN A 113 1.88 -25.93 -1.45
CA GLN A 113 3.12 -26.49 -1.97
C GLN A 113 2.89 -27.96 -2.33
N ILE A 114 3.82 -28.55 -3.06
CA ILE A 114 3.66 -29.91 -3.61
C ILE A 114 3.34 -30.97 -2.54
N ASP A 115 4.02 -30.93 -1.40
CA ASP A 115 3.85 -31.80 -0.25
C ASP A 115 4.45 -31.15 1.01
N THR A 116 4.26 -31.73 2.19
CA THR A 116 4.74 -31.13 3.45
C THR A 116 5.61 -32.11 4.22
N TYR A 117 6.82 -31.66 4.58
CA TYR A 117 7.68 -32.34 5.52
C TYR A 117 7.44 -31.83 6.94
N GLU A 118 6.94 -32.72 7.81
CA GLU A 118 6.72 -32.47 9.23
C GLU A 118 5.96 -31.16 9.51
N ILE A 119 6.63 -30.20 10.17
CA ILE A 119 6.09 -28.90 10.62
C ILE A 119 6.20 -27.80 9.54
N GLY A 120 6.72 -28.13 8.37
CA GLY A 120 7.04 -27.20 7.28
C GLY A 120 5.86 -26.82 6.39
N ALA A 121 4.73 -26.43 6.97
CA ALA A 121 3.53 -26.05 6.22
C ALA A 121 3.81 -24.87 5.25
N ALA A 122 3.13 -24.87 4.09
CA ALA A 122 3.30 -23.83 3.08
C ALA A 122 3.00 -22.41 3.61
N SER A 123 2.02 -22.28 4.51
CA SER A 123 1.61 -21.03 5.15
C SER A 123 2.69 -20.38 6.01
N ASN A 124 3.66 -21.16 6.49
CA ASN A 124 4.76 -20.63 7.31
C ASN A 124 5.62 -19.62 6.53
N ALA A 125 5.64 -19.69 5.20
CA ALA A 125 6.39 -18.75 4.36
C ALA A 125 5.66 -17.42 4.12
N ILE A 126 4.45 -17.22 4.66
CA ILE A 126 3.69 -15.97 4.54
C ILE A 126 3.08 -15.56 5.89
N ASP A 127 3.66 -16.01 7.00
CA ASP A 127 3.12 -15.78 8.33
C ASP A 127 3.57 -14.44 8.93
N GLY A 128 4.37 -13.67 8.18
CA GLY A 128 4.90 -12.36 8.58
C GLY A 128 6.16 -12.44 9.43
N LYS A 129 6.80 -13.60 9.56
CA LYS A 129 7.99 -13.79 10.40
C LYS A 129 9.15 -14.37 9.60
N ARG A 130 10.25 -13.62 9.58
CA ARG A 130 11.52 -14.06 8.96
C ARG A 130 12.35 -14.99 9.85
N ASP A 131 11.74 -15.73 10.79
CA ASP A 131 12.52 -16.65 11.62
C ASP A 131 13.02 -17.80 10.76
N SER A 132 14.33 -17.85 10.60
CA SER A 132 15.00 -18.71 9.62
C SER A 132 15.46 -20.05 10.20
N VAL A 133 15.13 -20.36 11.45
CA VAL A 133 15.39 -21.66 12.06
C VAL A 133 14.18 -22.57 11.83
N PHE A 134 14.36 -23.67 11.09
CA PHE A 134 13.25 -24.54 10.70
C PHE A 134 12.39 -25.03 11.89
N TYR A 135 13.04 -25.40 12.99
CA TYR A 135 12.36 -25.89 14.19
C TYR A 135 11.61 -24.82 14.99
N HIS A 136 11.64 -23.55 14.57
CA HIS A 136 10.83 -22.47 15.16
C HIS A 136 9.45 -22.33 14.48
N HIS A 137 9.07 -23.27 13.61
CA HIS A 137 7.76 -23.32 12.96
C HIS A 137 7.44 -22.11 12.07
N SER A 138 8.46 -21.48 11.49
CA SER A 138 8.35 -20.29 10.63
C SER A 138 8.98 -20.51 9.25
N CYS A 139 9.25 -21.76 8.87
CA CYS A 139 9.69 -22.08 7.50
C CYS A 139 8.79 -23.15 6.91
N SER A 140 8.51 -23.04 5.61
CA SER A 140 7.93 -24.11 4.81
C SER A 140 9.00 -25.14 4.44
N HIS A 141 8.61 -26.39 4.19
CA HIS A 141 9.53 -27.45 3.79
C HIS A 141 8.79 -28.56 3.05
N THR A 142 9.24 -28.88 1.84
CA THR A 142 8.74 -30.03 1.06
C THR A 142 9.50 -31.31 1.43
N LEU A 143 8.94 -32.47 1.11
CA LEU A 143 9.70 -33.71 0.98
C LEU A 143 10.70 -33.61 -0.17
N THR A 144 11.54 -34.63 -0.31
CA THR A 144 12.38 -34.81 -1.49
C THR A 144 11.51 -35.14 -2.69
N SER A 145 11.60 -34.34 -3.74
CA SER A 145 10.92 -34.62 -5.00
C SER A 145 11.71 -34.13 -6.20
N THR A 146 11.25 -34.51 -7.38
CA THR A 146 11.63 -33.84 -8.63
C THR A 146 10.81 -32.56 -8.75
N ASP A 147 11.48 -31.46 -9.10
CA ASP A 147 10.86 -30.18 -9.40
C ASP A 147 9.88 -29.65 -8.30
N PRO A 148 10.26 -29.61 -7.01
CA PRO A 148 9.38 -29.13 -5.95
C PRO A 148 9.00 -27.66 -6.16
N TRP A 149 7.77 -27.33 -5.76
CA TRP A 149 7.23 -25.98 -5.89
C TRP A 149 6.42 -25.56 -4.67
N TRP A 150 6.40 -24.25 -4.46
CA TRP A 150 5.54 -23.54 -3.53
C TRP A 150 4.81 -22.46 -4.30
N ARG A 151 3.53 -22.22 -4.00
CA ARG A 151 2.68 -21.21 -4.66
C ARG A 151 1.88 -20.41 -3.64
N LEU A 152 1.89 -19.10 -3.83
CA LEU A 152 0.98 -18.15 -3.22
C LEU A 152 -0.19 -17.82 -4.17
N ASP A 153 -1.42 -17.92 -3.67
CA ASP A 153 -2.60 -17.29 -4.26
C ASP A 153 -2.93 -15.99 -3.51
N MET A 154 -2.71 -14.84 -4.16
CA MET A 154 -3.03 -13.51 -3.61
C MET A 154 -4.52 -13.15 -3.73
N LYS A 155 -5.37 -14.10 -4.13
CA LYS A 155 -6.83 -14.01 -4.33
C LYS A 155 -7.27 -13.18 -5.52
N GLN A 156 -6.51 -12.14 -5.88
CA GLN A 156 -6.72 -11.32 -7.07
C GLN A 156 -5.38 -10.97 -7.74
N SER A 157 -5.43 -10.46 -8.95
CA SER A 157 -4.22 -10.00 -9.64
C SER A 157 -3.69 -8.72 -9.01
N HIS A 158 -2.38 -8.66 -8.76
CA HIS A 158 -1.67 -7.50 -8.22
C HIS A 158 -0.57 -7.04 -9.17
N THR A 159 -0.32 -5.73 -9.19
CA THR A 159 0.89 -5.14 -9.75
C THR A 159 2.00 -5.28 -8.71
N ILE A 160 2.91 -6.22 -8.93
CA ILE A 160 4.03 -6.57 -8.06
C ILE A 160 5.26 -5.72 -8.41
N THR A 161 5.84 -5.09 -7.40
CA THR A 161 7.04 -4.24 -7.51
C THR A 161 8.29 -4.97 -7.04
N SER A 162 8.17 -5.85 -6.04
CA SER A 162 9.27 -6.69 -5.60
C SER A 162 8.80 -7.94 -4.86
N ILE A 163 9.66 -8.96 -4.83
CA ILE A 163 9.49 -10.16 -4.02
C ILE A 163 10.73 -10.33 -3.15
N THR A 164 10.56 -10.55 -1.85
CA THR A 164 11.65 -10.84 -0.92
C THR A 164 11.54 -12.27 -0.43
N VAL A 165 12.62 -13.04 -0.53
CA VAL A 165 12.70 -14.43 -0.08
C VAL A 165 13.70 -14.55 1.05
N THR A 166 13.31 -15.16 2.17
CA THR A 166 14.17 -15.46 3.32
C THR A 166 14.55 -16.93 3.32
N ASN A 167 15.85 -17.21 3.34
CA ASN A 167 16.38 -18.56 3.31
C ASN A 167 16.59 -19.15 4.73
N ARG A 168 16.68 -20.48 4.81
CA ARG A 168 16.95 -21.23 6.05
C ARG A 168 18.33 -20.90 6.61
N LYS A 169 18.46 -20.90 7.94
CA LYS A 169 19.69 -20.57 8.68
C LYS A 169 20.40 -21.78 9.27
N ASP A 170 19.66 -22.70 9.87
CA ASP A 170 20.19 -23.77 10.72
C ASP A 170 20.90 -24.88 9.94
N CYS A 171 20.60 -25.05 8.64
CA CYS A 171 21.39 -25.85 7.71
C CYS A 171 21.00 -25.53 6.27
N CYS A 172 21.76 -26.12 5.33
CA CYS A 172 21.25 -26.48 4.01
C CYS A 172 20.80 -25.28 3.13
N ALA A 173 21.40 -24.11 3.34
CA ALA A 173 21.03 -22.88 2.64
C ALA A 173 21.21 -22.99 1.12
N GLU A 174 22.17 -23.79 0.67
CA GLU A 174 22.46 -24.06 -0.74
C GLU A 174 21.32 -24.79 -1.49
N ARG A 175 20.36 -25.38 -0.77
CA ARG A 175 19.24 -26.10 -1.40
C ARG A 175 18.34 -25.20 -2.24
N LEU A 176 18.26 -23.91 -1.91
CA LEU A 176 17.44 -22.93 -2.63
C LEU A 176 18.12 -22.44 -3.93
N ASP A 177 19.39 -22.76 -4.14
CA ASP A 177 20.16 -22.32 -5.30
C ASP A 177 19.54 -22.86 -6.60
N GLY A 178 19.27 -21.96 -7.54
CA GLY A 178 18.60 -22.25 -8.80
C GLY A 178 17.08 -22.18 -8.77
N ALA A 179 16.46 -21.85 -7.63
CA ALA A 179 15.01 -21.65 -7.55
C ALA A 179 14.55 -20.52 -8.49
N GLN A 180 13.40 -20.72 -9.12
CA GLN A 180 12.81 -19.83 -10.11
C GLN A 180 11.57 -19.17 -9.52
N ILE A 181 11.52 -17.84 -9.54
CA ILE A 181 10.36 -17.05 -9.14
C ILE A 181 9.54 -16.75 -10.39
N ARG A 182 8.29 -17.21 -10.39
CA ARG A 182 7.37 -17.10 -11.52
C ARG A 182 6.09 -16.41 -11.07
N VAL A 183 5.57 -15.53 -11.93
CA VAL A 183 4.38 -14.72 -11.60
C VAL A 183 3.43 -14.72 -12.78
N GLY A 184 2.14 -14.92 -12.50
CA GLY A 184 1.10 -14.80 -13.52
C GLY A 184 -0.29 -15.15 -13.01
N ASN A 185 -1.19 -15.42 -13.95
CA ASN A 185 -2.61 -15.65 -13.68
C ASN A 185 -3.08 -17.08 -14.02
N SER A 186 -2.20 -17.94 -14.54
CA SER A 186 -2.52 -19.31 -14.90
C SER A 186 -2.22 -20.29 -13.76
N LEU A 187 -3.04 -21.33 -13.65
CA LEU A 187 -2.80 -22.50 -12.81
C LEU A 187 -2.36 -23.74 -13.60
N GLU A 188 -2.14 -23.61 -14.92
CA GLU A 188 -1.53 -24.67 -15.72
C GLU A 188 -0.20 -25.10 -15.10
N ASN A 189 0.03 -26.41 -15.00
CA ASN A 189 1.16 -26.99 -14.27
C ASN A 189 1.32 -26.39 -12.86
N ASN A 190 0.23 -26.24 -12.12
CA ASN A 190 0.20 -25.59 -10.80
C ASN A 190 0.69 -24.13 -10.78
N GLY A 191 0.74 -23.46 -11.93
CA GLY A 191 1.29 -22.11 -12.09
C GLY A 191 2.81 -22.08 -12.32
N ASN A 192 3.46 -23.24 -12.43
CA ASN A 192 4.90 -23.35 -12.70
C ASN A 192 5.28 -22.94 -14.13
N ASP A 193 4.29 -22.80 -15.03
CA ASP A 193 4.51 -22.36 -16.41
C ASP A 193 4.33 -20.84 -16.58
N ASN A 194 3.93 -20.12 -15.51
CA ASN A 194 3.86 -18.65 -15.56
C ASN A 194 5.24 -18.04 -15.87
N PRO A 195 5.29 -16.81 -16.44
CA PRO A 195 6.53 -16.11 -16.77
C PRO A 195 7.56 -16.11 -15.63
N LEU A 196 8.80 -16.46 -15.96
CA LEU A 196 9.95 -16.35 -15.07
C LEU A 196 10.32 -14.88 -14.89
N VAL A 197 10.32 -14.39 -13.65
CA VAL A 197 10.65 -13.00 -13.34
C VAL A 197 11.98 -12.85 -12.61
N ALA A 198 12.44 -13.89 -11.92
CA ALA A 198 13.76 -13.92 -11.29
C ALA A 198 14.24 -15.36 -11.06
N THR A 199 15.55 -15.53 -10.94
CA THR A 199 16.18 -16.78 -10.48
C THR A 199 17.01 -16.48 -9.26
N VAL A 200 16.84 -17.30 -8.22
CA VAL A 200 17.67 -17.29 -7.02
C VAL A 200 19.01 -17.93 -7.36
N SER A 201 20.07 -17.13 -7.42
CA SER A 201 21.43 -17.65 -7.62
C SER A 201 21.95 -18.30 -6.34
N HIS A 202 22.02 -17.52 -5.26
CA HIS A 202 22.38 -17.96 -3.92
C HIS A 202 21.90 -16.96 -2.87
N ILE A 203 21.27 -17.45 -1.80
CA ILE A 203 20.93 -16.65 -0.61
C ILE A 203 21.64 -17.26 0.59
N ALA A 204 22.52 -16.49 1.23
CA ALA A 204 23.26 -16.98 2.39
C ALA A 204 22.32 -17.39 3.55
N ALA A 205 22.80 -18.30 4.40
CA ALA A 205 22.04 -18.85 5.52
C ALA A 205 21.37 -17.75 6.37
N GLY A 206 20.05 -17.84 6.54
CA GLY A 206 19.24 -16.91 7.32
C GLY A 206 19.13 -15.49 6.77
N ARG A 207 19.57 -15.24 5.53
CA ARG A 207 19.44 -13.94 4.87
C ARG A 207 18.17 -13.89 4.03
N SER A 208 17.75 -12.65 3.78
CA SER A 208 16.70 -12.34 2.82
C SER A 208 17.31 -11.69 1.58
N GLN A 209 16.80 -12.02 0.40
CA GLN A 209 17.12 -11.33 -0.85
C GLN A 209 15.85 -10.78 -1.47
N SER A 210 15.91 -9.51 -1.85
CA SER A 210 14.83 -8.83 -2.57
C SER A 210 15.11 -8.82 -4.07
N PHE A 211 14.10 -9.20 -4.84
CA PHE A 211 14.07 -9.19 -6.30
C PHE A 211 13.19 -8.02 -6.72
N MET A 212 13.82 -6.96 -7.23
CA MET A 212 13.14 -5.73 -7.66
C MET A 212 12.74 -5.85 -9.14
N PHE A 213 11.53 -5.45 -9.47
CA PHE A 213 11.04 -5.47 -10.85
C PHE A 213 10.98 -4.04 -11.41
N PRO A 214 11.88 -3.67 -12.35
CA PRO A 214 11.93 -2.32 -12.90
C PRO A 214 10.71 -1.98 -13.77
N SER A 215 10.05 -3.00 -14.31
CA SER A 215 8.73 -2.91 -14.93
C SER A 215 7.72 -3.65 -14.06
N ALA A 216 6.52 -3.09 -13.93
CA ALA A 216 5.40 -3.72 -13.24
C ALA A 216 5.19 -5.17 -13.71
N VAL A 217 5.29 -6.12 -12.79
CA VAL A 217 4.92 -7.52 -13.03
C VAL A 217 3.49 -7.70 -12.53
N GLU A 218 2.60 -8.20 -13.37
CA GLU A 218 1.22 -8.45 -12.97
C GLU A 218 0.94 -9.94 -12.82
N GLY A 219 0.27 -10.31 -11.74
CA GLY A 219 -0.21 -11.67 -11.55
C GLY A 219 -0.97 -11.85 -10.24
N ARG A 220 -1.76 -12.92 -10.18
CA ARG A 220 -2.46 -13.41 -8.98
C ARG A 220 -1.64 -14.44 -8.23
N TYR A 221 -0.85 -15.24 -8.95
CA TYR A 221 -0.06 -16.32 -8.40
C TYR A 221 1.43 -15.98 -8.42
N VAL A 222 2.11 -16.30 -7.33
CA VAL A 222 3.56 -16.32 -7.24
C VAL A 222 4.00 -17.74 -6.96
N ASN A 223 4.79 -18.33 -7.85
CA ASN A 223 5.38 -19.65 -7.69
C ASN A 223 6.88 -19.52 -7.44
N ILE A 224 7.39 -20.27 -6.45
CA ILE A 224 8.81 -20.57 -6.33
C ILE A 224 9.00 -22.03 -6.72
N TYR A 225 9.62 -22.23 -7.87
CA TYR A 225 9.80 -23.52 -8.54
C TYR A 225 11.28 -23.88 -8.55
N LEU A 226 11.65 -25.04 -8.02
CA LEU A 226 13.06 -25.45 -7.92
C LEU A 226 13.33 -26.64 -8.87
N PRO A 227 13.89 -26.40 -10.07
CA PRO A 227 14.13 -27.48 -11.03
C PRO A 227 15.19 -28.47 -10.58
N GLY A 228 15.01 -29.74 -10.95
CA GLY A 228 15.95 -30.84 -10.75
C GLY A 228 15.39 -31.99 -9.93
N THR A 229 16.15 -33.09 -9.88
CA THR A 229 15.82 -34.27 -9.08
C THR A 229 16.40 -34.17 -7.67
N ASP A 230 15.81 -34.91 -6.73
CA ASP A 230 16.26 -35.00 -5.34
C ASP A 230 16.39 -33.63 -4.65
N LYS A 231 15.45 -32.74 -4.94
CA LYS A 231 15.40 -31.37 -4.41
C LYS A 231 14.50 -31.28 -3.19
N TYR A 232 14.81 -30.32 -2.34
CA TYR A 232 13.96 -29.90 -1.22
C TYR A 232 13.76 -28.40 -1.35
N LEU A 233 12.53 -27.93 -1.22
CA LEU A 233 12.23 -26.51 -1.19
C LEU A 233 11.91 -26.10 0.25
N THR A 234 12.69 -25.16 0.78
CA THR A 234 12.47 -24.55 2.10
C THR A 234 12.45 -23.05 1.96
N LEU A 235 11.39 -22.41 2.44
CA LEU A 235 11.22 -20.96 2.40
C LEU A 235 10.84 -20.48 3.79
N CYS A 236 11.65 -19.61 4.39
CA CYS A 236 11.37 -19.10 5.73
C CYS A 236 10.56 -17.81 5.74
N GLU A 237 10.50 -17.10 4.61
CA GLU A 237 9.49 -16.07 4.38
C GLU A 237 9.50 -15.70 2.89
N VAL A 238 8.34 -15.42 2.32
CA VAL A 238 8.13 -14.89 0.98
C VAL A 238 7.20 -13.68 1.11
N GLU A 239 7.79 -12.51 0.94
CA GLU A 239 7.05 -11.25 0.96
C GLU A 239 6.86 -10.78 -0.47
N VAL A 240 5.63 -10.42 -0.81
CA VAL A 240 5.29 -9.93 -2.14
C VAL A 240 4.81 -8.49 -1.98
N TYR A 241 5.60 -7.55 -2.45
CA TYR A 241 5.25 -6.14 -2.41
C TYR A 241 4.60 -5.73 -3.72
N GLY A 242 3.44 -5.12 -3.59
CA GLY A 242 2.72 -4.60 -4.73
C GLY A 242 1.81 -3.45 -4.35
N LEU A 243 1.34 -2.77 -5.39
CA LEU A 243 0.37 -1.70 -5.27
C LEU A 243 -0.98 -2.33 -4.91
N LYS A 244 -1.60 -1.87 -3.82
CA LYS A 244 -2.98 -2.23 -3.50
C LYS A 244 -3.88 -1.65 -4.60
N GLY A 245 -4.27 -2.49 -5.56
CA GLY A 245 -5.30 -2.15 -6.55
C GLY A 245 -6.63 -2.04 -5.84
N GLU A 246 -7.34 -0.93 -6.04
CA GLU A 246 -8.76 -0.87 -5.72
C GLU A 246 -9.47 -1.98 -6.50
N VAL A 247 -10.34 -2.72 -5.81
CA VAL A 247 -11.29 -3.63 -6.45
C VAL A 247 -12.02 -2.79 -7.49
N ALA A 248 -11.85 -3.11 -8.77
CA ALA A 248 -12.73 -2.57 -9.80
C ALA A 248 -14.13 -3.07 -9.46
N THR A 249 -14.92 -2.24 -8.78
CA THR A 249 -16.36 -2.46 -8.66
C THR A 249 -16.88 -2.48 -10.09
N ALA A 250 -17.30 -3.67 -10.53
CA ALA A 250 -17.95 -3.83 -11.81
C ALA A 250 -19.02 -2.74 -11.94
N ALA A 251 -18.93 -1.93 -13.00
CA ALA A 251 -20.00 -1.02 -13.34
C ALA A 251 -21.28 -1.86 -13.50
N PRO A 252 -22.43 -1.42 -12.95
CA PRO A 252 -23.68 -2.11 -13.21
C PRO A 252 -23.92 -2.13 -14.72
N GLU A 253 -24.24 -3.30 -15.26
CA GLU A 253 -24.69 -3.44 -16.65
C GLU A 253 -25.94 -2.56 -16.83
N ASP A 254 -25.86 -1.58 -17.72
CA ASP A 254 -27.01 -0.85 -18.21
C ASP A 254 -27.91 -1.83 -18.97
N THR A 255 -28.91 -2.39 -18.28
CA THR A 255 -30.02 -3.07 -18.94
C THR A 255 -30.93 -2.01 -19.55
N GLU A 256 -30.85 -1.82 -20.86
CA GLU A 256 -31.83 -1.04 -21.61
C GLU A 256 -33.22 -1.68 -21.47
N ASP A 257 -34.15 -0.92 -20.87
CA ASP A 257 -35.55 -1.25 -20.68
C ASP A 257 -36.30 -1.02 -22.01
N GLU A 258 -36.59 -2.09 -22.75
CA GLU A 258 -37.48 -2.04 -23.91
C GLU A 258 -38.91 -1.69 -23.47
N ARG A 259 -39.32 -0.44 -23.75
CA ARG A 259 -40.70 0.01 -23.58
C ARG A 259 -41.57 -0.52 -24.74
N PRO A 260 -42.66 -1.29 -24.48
CA PRO A 260 -43.55 -1.72 -25.55
C PRO A 260 -44.50 -0.59 -25.98
N SER A 261 -44.69 -0.45 -27.29
CA SER A 261 -45.72 0.35 -27.95
C SER A 261 -46.99 -0.45 -28.19
#